data_AF-E3NY83-F1
#
_entry.id   AF-E3NY83-F1
#
_cell.length_a   1.000
_cell.length_b   1.000
_cell.length_c   1.000
_cell.angle_alpha   90.00
_cell.angle_beta   90.00
_cell.angle_gamma   90.00
#
_symmetry.space_group_name_H-M   'P 1'
#
loop_
_entity.id
_entity.type
_entity.pdbx_description
1 polymer ?
#
loop_
_entity_poly.entity_id
_entity_poly.type
_entity_poly.pdbx_seq_one_letter_code
_entity_poly.pdbx_strand_id
1 'polypeptide(L)'
;MLCFHSIKTDPNPLVIDIVADIRRINELGRSAKKAGMVILGGGVCKHQIANAMLYRNGAEYSVYVNTGQEFDGSDSGARPDEAISWGKIKGDSESVKVFADATLVFPLIVAATWAKDHWKSKPETETTEPVESKK
;
A
#
# COMPACT_ATOMS: atom_id res chain seq x y z
N MET A 1 -9.13 -23.74 9.21
CA MET A 1 -7.96 -24.17 10.01
C MET A 1 -8.00 -23.68 11.45
N LEU A 2 -8.26 -22.39 11.73
CA LEU A 2 -8.36 -21.88 13.11
C LEU A 2 -9.52 -22.48 13.93
N CYS A 3 -10.68 -22.67 13.31
CA CYS A 3 -11.83 -23.32 13.97
C CYS A 3 -11.52 -24.76 14.43
N PHE A 4 -10.83 -25.55 13.61
CA PHE A 4 -10.41 -26.90 14.03
C PHE A 4 -9.28 -26.85 15.06
N HIS A 5 -8.38 -25.87 14.97
CA HIS A 5 -7.34 -25.67 15.96
C HIS A 5 -7.95 -25.37 17.34
N SER A 6 -8.91 -24.44 17.44
CA SER A 6 -9.51 -24.04 18.72
C SER A 6 -10.20 -25.19 19.45
N ILE A 7 -10.77 -26.15 18.73
CA ILE A 7 -11.39 -27.34 19.32
C ILE A 7 -10.31 -28.32 19.83
N LYS A 8 -9.17 -28.43 19.13
CA LYS A 8 -8.09 -29.36 19.50
C LYS A 8 -7.22 -28.86 20.66
N THR A 9 -7.12 -27.56 20.87
CA THR A 9 -6.25 -26.94 21.88
C THR A 9 -6.99 -26.42 23.11
N ASP A 10 -8.28 -26.72 23.25
CA ASP A 10 -9.07 -26.46 24.46
C ASP A 10 -8.38 -27.11 25.69
N PRO A 11 -8.13 -26.39 26.80
CA PRO A 11 -8.68 -25.08 27.20
C PRO A 11 -7.94 -23.81 26.69
N ASN A 12 -6.84 -23.95 25.96
CA ASN A 12 -5.95 -22.83 25.60
C ASN A 12 -5.85 -22.64 24.07
N PRO A 13 -6.90 -22.12 23.41
CA PRO A 13 -6.87 -21.84 21.98
C PRO A 13 -5.98 -20.63 21.64
N LEU A 14 -5.57 -20.51 20.38
CA LEU A 14 -4.94 -19.30 19.87
C LEU A 14 -5.88 -18.10 20.00
N VAL A 15 -5.42 -17.04 20.67
CA VAL A 15 -6.12 -15.76 20.79
C VAL A 15 -5.47 -14.76 19.84
N ILE A 16 -6.27 -14.12 18.99
CA ILE A 16 -5.83 -13.09 18.03
C ILE A 16 -6.25 -11.72 18.57
N ASP A 17 -5.28 -10.90 18.95
CA ASP A 17 -5.50 -9.53 19.40
C ASP A 17 -5.33 -8.53 18.24
N ILE A 18 -6.46 -8.03 17.73
CA ILE A 18 -6.49 -7.01 16.67
C ILE A 18 -6.20 -5.60 17.20
N VAL A 19 -6.38 -5.34 18.50
CA VAL A 19 -6.17 -4.01 19.10
C VAL A 19 -4.69 -3.66 19.10
N ALA A 20 -3.82 -4.64 19.42
CA ALA A 20 -2.38 -4.47 19.32
C ALA A 20 -1.93 -4.08 17.90
N ASP A 21 -2.52 -4.69 16.86
CA ASP A 21 -2.20 -4.38 15.46
C ASP A 21 -2.66 -2.98 15.05
N ILE A 22 -3.89 -2.62 15.41
CA ILE A 22 -4.44 -1.28 15.14
C ILE A 22 -3.57 -0.20 15.82
N ARG A 23 -3.13 -0.43 17.06
CA ARG A 23 -2.24 0.51 17.76
C ARG A 23 -0.90 0.63 17.05
N ARG A 24 -0.31 -0.48 16.61
CA ARG A 24 0.98 -0.49 15.90
C ARG A 24 0.91 0.28 14.59
N ILE A 25 -0.10 0.03 13.75
CA ILE A 25 -0.21 0.72 12.45
C ILE A 25 -0.49 2.21 12.61
N ASN A 26 -1.32 2.60 13.58
CA ASN A 26 -1.60 4.02 13.85
C ASN A 26 -0.35 4.74 14.36
N GLU A 27 0.44 4.09 15.22
CA GLU A 27 1.69 4.65 15.73
C GLU A 27 2.76 4.80 14.63
N LEU A 28 2.83 3.83 13.71
CA LEU A 28 3.69 3.93 12.52
C LEU A 28 3.30 5.14 11.65
N GLY A 29 2.00 5.35 11.42
CA GLY A 29 1.51 6.55 10.72
C GLY A 29 1.84 7.84 11.47
N ARG A 30 1.51 7.90 12.76
CA ARG A 30 1.69 9.08 13.62
C ARG A 30 3.15 9.53 13.73
N SER A 31 4.09 8.59 13.80
CA SER A 31 5.52 8.88 13.93
C SER A 31 6.21 9.24 12.60
N ALA A 32 5.56 9.02 11.46
CA ALA A 32 6.14 9.27 10.15
C ALA A 32 6.20 10.77 9.80
N LYS A 33 7.41 11.27 9.49
CA LYS A 33 7.64 12.65 9.03
C LYS A 33 6.89 12.99 7.73
N LYS A 34 6.84 12.03 6.81
CA LYS A 34 6.07 12.05 5.56
C LYS A 34 5.47 10.67 5.34
N ALA A 35 4.29 10.59 4.75
CA ALA A 35 3.63 9.35 4.42
C ALA A 35 3.05 9.39 3.01
N GLY A 36 3.21 8.28 2.30
CA GLY A 36 2.59 8.02 1.01
C GLY A 36 1.81 6.72 1.06
N MET A 37 0.66 6.69 0.40
CA MET A 37 -0.18 5.49 0.28
C MET A 37 -0.18 5.01 -1.17
N VAL A 38 0.02 3.71 -1.36
CA VAL A 38 -0.18 3.04 -2.65
C VAL A 38 -1.12 1.87 -2.40
N ILE A 39 -2.36 1.99 -2.85
CA ILE A 39 -3.44 1.06 -2.52
C ILE A 39 -3.93 0.38 -3.79
N LEU A 40 -3.84 -0.95 -3.81
CA LEU A 40 -4.34 -1.79 -4.89
C LEU A 40 -5.65 -2.43 -4.46
N GLY A 41 -6.75 -2.09 -5.15
CA GLY A 41 -8.09 -2.51 -4.80
C GLY A 41 -8.79 -1.58 -3.80
N GLY A 42 -9.64 -2.18 -2.95
CA GLY A 42 -10.50 -1.47 -2.00
C GLY A 42 -10.69 -2.26 -0.70
N GLY A 43 -11.83 -2.03 -0.03
CA GLY A 43 -12.23 -2.74 1.18
C GLY A 43 -11.40 -2.42 2.41
N VAL A 44 -11.25 -3.40 3.30
CA VAL A 44 -10.60 -3.23 4.60
C VAL A 44 -9.17 -2.73 4.47
N CYS A 45 -8.42 -3.19 3.45
CA CYS A 45 -7.04 -2.76 3.23
C CYS A 45 -6.97 -1.25 2.94
N LYS A 46 -7.86 -0.73 2.08
CA LYS A 46 -7.94 0.71 1.78
C LYS A 46 -8.26 1.51 3.06
N HIS A 47 -9.35 1.13 3.72
CA HIS A 47 -9.84 1.88 4.87
C HIS A 47 -8.87 1.85 6.05
N GLN A 48 -8.24 0.70 6.34
CA GLN A 48 -7.32 0.55 7.47
C GLN A 48 -6.08 1.43 7.31
N ILE A 49 -5.48 1.47 6.11
CA ILE A 49 -4.31 2.30 5.82
C ILE A 49 -4.69 3.79 5.91
N ALA A 50 -5.80 4.17 5.27
CA ALA A 50 -6.26 5.56 5.29
C ALA A 50 -6.64 6.04 6.70
N ASN A 51 -7.22 5.18 7.53
CA ASN A 51 -7.54 5.47 8.92
C ASN A 51 -6.29 5.63 9.79
N ALA A 52 -5.22 4.86 9.52
CA ALA A 52 -3.94 5.07 10.21
C ALA A 52 -3.33 6.44 9.88
N MET A 53 -3.54 6.95 8.66
CA MET A 53 -3.10 8.28 8.25
C MET A 53 -3.92 9.42 8.88
N LEU A 54 -5.15 9.15 9.33
CA LEU A 54 -5.96 10.13 10.04
C LEU A 54 -5.26 10.64 11.32
N TYR A 55 -4.57 9.74 12.05
CA TYR A 55 -3.85 10.08 13.28
C TYR A 55 -2.65 11.02 13.07
N ARG A 56 -2.23 11.25 11.83
CA ARG A 56 -1.17 12.20 11.45
C ARG A 56 -1.69 13.40 10.64
N ASN A 57 -3.01 13.62 10.63
CA ASN A 57 -3.69 14.64 9.81
C ASN A 57 -3.49 14.43 8.29
N GLY A 58 -3.52 13.17 7.86
CA GLY A 58 -3.56 12.77 6.46
C GLY A 58 -2.20 12.49 5.83
N ALA A 59 -2.21 11.74 4.73
CA ALA A 59 -1.02 11.46 3.91
C ALA A 59 -0.71 12.61 2.93
N GLU A 60 0.58 12.83 2.62
CA GLU A 60 1.03 13.80 1.62
C GLU A 60 0.89 13.27 0.19
N TYR A 61 0.97 11.95 -0.01
CA TYR A 61 0.88 11.32 -1.33
C TYR A 61 -0.10 10.14 -1.31
N SER A 62 -0.91 9.98 -2.35
CA SER A 62 -1.85 8.87 -2.45
C SER A 62 -2.05 8.38 -3.88
N VAL A 63 -1.81 7.09 -4.12
CA VAL A 63 -2.08 6.41 -5.40
C VAL A 63 -3.08 5.29 -5.15
N TYR A 64 -4.27 5.40 -5.74
CA TYR A 64 -5.27 4.34 -5.73
C TYR A 64 -5.32 3.67 -7.10
N VAL A 65 -5.27 2.34 -7.13
CA VAL A 65 -5.48 1.53 -8.33
C VAL A 65 -6.63 0.57 -8.04
N ASN A 66 -7.83 0.88 -8.53
CA ASN A 66 -8.97 0.00 -8.33
C ASN A 66 -10.05 0.19 -9.41
N THR A 67 -10.98 -0.75 -9.45
CA THR A 67 -12.12 -0.77 -10.38
C THR A 67 -13.40 -0.19 -9.78
N GLY A 68 -13.37 0.24 -8.50
CA GLY A 68 -14.54 0.68 -7.76
C GLY A 68 -15.09 2.00 -8.29
N GLN A 69 -16.42 2.11 -8.35
CA GLN A 69 -17.15 3.26 -8.87
C GLN A 69 -17.81 4.02 -7.73
N GLU A 70 -17.94 5.35 -7.88
CA GLU A 70 -18.43 6.23 -6.82
C GLU A 70 -19.94 6.13 -6.58
N PHE A 71 -20.72 5.72 -7.60
CA PHE A 71 -22.19 5.80 -7.56
C PHE A 71 -22.84 4.96 -6.47
N ASP A 72 -22.16 3.94 -5.96
CA ASP A 72 -22.67 3.05 -4.91
C ASP A 72 -22.40 3.57 -3.49
N GLY A 73 -21.68 4.70 -3.36
CA GLY A 73 -21.34 5.30 -2.08
C GLY A 73 -20.41 4.44 -1.21
N SER A 74 -19.71 3.46 -1.80
CA SER A 74 -18.79 2.60 -1.07
C SER A 74 -17.45 3.29 -0.80
N ASP A 75 -16.86 3.02 0.37
CA ASP A 75 -15.47 3.44 0.64
C ASP A 75 -14.50 2.89 -0.42
N SER A 76 -14.75 1.69 -0.96
CA SER A 76 -13.92 1.12 -2.01
C SER A 76 -13.92 1.97 -3.29
N GLY A 77 -15.10 2.43 -3.71
CA GLY A 77 -15.33 3.26 -4.90
C GLY A 77 -15.02 4.74 -4.72
N ALA A 78 -14.96 5.24 -3.49
CA ALA A 78 -14.72 6.64 -3.15
C ALA A 78 -13.51 7.26 -3.86
N ARG A 79 -13.67 8.50 -4.33
CA ARG A 79 -12.57 9.31 -4.88
C ARG A 79 -11.60 9.74 -3.78
N PRO A 80 -10.33 10.07 -4.13
CA PRO A 80 -9.38 10.64 -3.17
C PRO A 80 -9.92 11.90 -2.46
N ASP A 81 -10.73 12.71 -3.15
CA ASP A 81 -11.35 13.92 -2.59
C ASP A 81 -12.24 13.64 -1.37
N GLU A 82 -12.92 12.50 -1.35
CA GLU A 82 -13.69 12.08 -0.18
C GLU A 82 -12.74 11.82 1.00
N ALA A 83 -11.63 11.12 0.79
CA ALA A 83 -10.63 10.89 1.84
C ALA A 83 -9.96 12.19 2.33
N ILE A 84 -9.87 13.23 1.49
CA ILE A 84 -9.46 14.57 1.92
C ILE A 84 -10.48 15.18 2.88
N SER A 85 -11.79 15.04 2.60
CA SER A 85 -12.84 15.60 3.48
C SER A 85 -12.80 15.03 4.91
N TRP A 86 -12.32 13.80 5.06
CA TRP A 86 -12.14 13.14 6.37
C TRP A 86 -10.80 13.46 7.05
N GLY A 87 -9.86 14.12 6.37
CA GLY A 87 -8.49 14.29 6.86
C GLY A 87 -7.63 13.01 6.80
N LYS A 88 -8.06 11.99 6.05
CA LYS A 88 -7.28 10.77 5.78
C LYS A 88 -6.17 11.04 4.74
N ILE A 89 -6.40 12.03 3.87
CA ILE A 89 -5.42 12.61 2.94
C ILE A 89 -5.32 14.11 3.24
N LYS A 90 -4.14 14.70 3.10
CA LYS A 90 -3.94 16.15 3.30
C LYS A 90 -4.59 16.97 2.19
N GLY A 91 -5.04 18.18 2.52
CA GLY A 91 -5.63 19.10 1.54
C GLY A 91 -4.65 19.59 0.46
N ASP A 92 -3.36 19.69 0.79
CA ASP A 92 -2.26 20.05 -0.12
C ASP A 92 -1.53 18.83 -0.70
N SER A 93 -2.16 17.65 -0.66
CA SER A 93 -1.56 16.39 -1.12
C SER A 93 -1.54 16.23 -2.64
N GLU A 94 -0.65 15.36 -3.10
CA GLU A 94 -0.71 14.83 -4.47
C GLU A 94 -1.43 13.47 -4.45
N SER A 95 -2.65 13.43 -5.00
CA SER A 95 -3.45 12.21 -5.03
C SER A 95 -3.94 11.86 -6.43
N VAL A 96 -3.96 10.56 -6.75
CA VAL A 96 -4.43 10.04 -8.04
C VAL A 96 -5.18 8.73 -7.84
N LYS A 97 -6.26 8.54 -8.61
CA LYS A 97 -6.98 7.28 -8.73
C LYS A 97 -6.94 6.79 -10.18
N VAL A 98 -6.40 5.61 -10.38
CA VAL A 98 -6.35 4.90 -11.66
C VAL A 98 -7.49 3.88 -11.68
N PHE A 99 -8.47 4.12 -12.55
CA PHE A 99 -9.60 3.22 -12.76
C PHE A 99 -9.18 2.07 -13.68
N ALA A 100 -8.49 1.08 -13.14
CA ALA A 100 -7.99 -0.08 -13.88
C ALA A 100 -7.81 -1.29 -12.97
N ASP A 101 -7.70 -2.47 -13.58
CA ASP A 101 -7.25 -3.68 -12.90
C ASP A 101 -5.78 -3.54 -12.50
N ALA A 102 -5.47 -3.88 -11.24
CA ALA A 102 -4.12 -3.77 -10.71
C ALA A 102 -3.12 -4.66 -11.47
N THR A 103 -3.54 -5.82 -11.96
CA THR A 103 -2.67 -6.73 -12.71
C THR A 103 -2.16 -6.14 -14.02
N LEU A 104 -2.92 -5.20 -14.61
CA LEU A 104 -2.56 -4.54 -15.86
C LEU A 104 -1.60 -3.36 -15.61
N VAL A 105 -1.90 -2.52 -14.62
CA VAL A 105 -1.17 -1.25 -14.43
C VAL A 105 -0.07 -1.32 -13.38
N PHE A 106 -0.20 -2.14 -12.33
CA PHE A 106 0.75 -2.14 -11.23
C PHE A 106 2.16 -2.62 -11.65
N PRO A 107 2.32 -3.65 -12.50
CA PRO A 107 3.64 -4.02 -13.02
C PRO A 107 4.31 -2.88 -13.79
N LEU A 108 3.54 -2.09 -14.54
CA LEU A 108 4.04 -0.93 -15.29
C LEU A 108 4.45 0.21 -14.37
N ILE A 109 3.67 0.48 -13.31
CA ILE A 109 4.02 1.46 -12.27
C ILE A 109 5.36 1.06 -11.64
N VAL A 110 5.48 -0.20 -11.21
CA VAL A 110 6.73 -0.71 -10.60
C VAL A 110 7.92 -0.61 -11.56
N ALA A 111 7.72 -0.97 -12.83
CA ALA A 111 8.76 -0.86 -13.85
C ALA A 111 9.24 0.58 -14.05
N ALA A 112 8.33 1.55 -14.05
CA ALA A 112 8.62 2.95 -14.30
C ALA A 112 9.17 3.71 -13.08
N THR A 113 8.92 3.23 -11.86
CA THR A 113 9.35 3.87 -10.61
C THR A 113 10.42 3.04 -9.87
N TRP A 114 10.01 2.14 -8.98
CA TRP A 114 10.91 1.42 -8.07
C TRP A 114 11.95 0.58 -8.80
N ALA A 115 11.58 -0.14 -9.87
CA ALA A 115 12.52 -0.97 -10.61
C ALA A 115 13.54 -0.09 -11.37
N LYS A 116 13.07 1.00 -12.01
CA LYS A 116 13.95 1.94 -12.71
C LYS A 116 14.99 2.55 -11.76
N ASP A 117 14.58 2.97 -10.57
CA ASP A 117 15.49 3.54 -9.58
C ASP A 117 16.45 2.50 -9.01
N HIS A 118 15.96 1.26 -8.79
CA HIS A 118 16.82 0.14 -8.39
C HIS A 118 17.96 -0.10 -9.40
N TRP A 119 17.64 -0.19 -10.70
CA TRP A 119 18.64 -0.45 -11.73
C TRP A 119 19.61 0.71 -11.96
N LYS A 120 19.16 1.96 -11.82
CA LYS A 120 20.04 3.14 -11.86
C LYS A 120 21.03 3.20 -10.70
N SER A 121 20.64 2.69 -9.53
CA SER A 121 21.46 2.74 -8.32
C SER A 121 22.59 1.70 -8.29
N LYS A 122 22.59 0.72 -9.22
CA LYS A 122 23.69 -0.25 -9.33
C LYS A 122 24.90 0.43 -9.97
N PRO A 123 26.09 0.33 -9.35
CA PRO A 123 27.32 0.70 -10.06
C PRO A 123 27.43 -0.18 -11.31
N GLU A 124 27.83 0.42 -12.44
CA GLU A 124 28.19 -0.30 -13.66
C GLU A 124 29.20 -1.38 -13.26
N THR A 125 28.74 -2.62 -13.24
CA THR A 125 29.63 -3.75 -13.06
C THR A 125 30.35 -3.87 -14.40
N GLU A 126 31.67 -3.71 -14.35
CA GLU A 126 32.62 -3.82 -15.45
C GLU A 126 32.08 -4.72 -16.56
N THR A 127 31.88 -4.13 -17.73
CA THR A 127 31.77 -4.85 -18.99
C THR A 127 32.94 -5.81 -19.07
N THR A 128 32.69 -7.09 -18.76
CA THR A 128 33.64 -8.16 -19.01
C THR A 128 33.81 -8.22 -20.53
N GLU A 129 34.95 -7.73 -21.00
CA GLU A 129 35.34 -7.88 -22.39
C GLU A 129 35.25 -9.36 -22.78
N PRO A 130 34.75 -9.68 -23.99
CA PRO A 130 34.74 -11.06 -24.45
C PRO A 130 36.19 -11.52 -24.56
N VAL A 131 36.56 -12.50 -23.74
CA VAL A 131 37.87 -13.16 -23.80
C VAL A 131 38.06 -13.68 -25.23
N GLU A 132 38.90 -13.02 -26.01
CA GLU A 132 39.36 -13.52 -27.31
C GLU A 132 39.97 -14.90 -27.08
N SER A 133 39.31 -15.94 -27.61
CA SER A 133 39.88 -17.27 -27.69
C SER A 133 41.08 -17.21 -28.65
N LYS A 134 42.29 -17.11 -28.10
CA LYS A 134 43.51 -17.32 -28.88
C LYS A 134 43.51 -18.76 -29.41
N LYS A 135 43.69 -18.85 -30.73
CA LYS A 135 43.81 -20.04 -31.56
C LYS A 135 44.85 -21.04 -31.04
#